data_AF-A0AAW5BX60-F1
#
_entry.id   AF-A0AAW5BX60-F1
#
_cell.length_a   1.000
_cell.length_b   1.000
_cell.length_c   1.000
_cell.angle_alpha   90.00
_cell.angle_beta   90.00
_cell.angle_gamma   90.00
#
_symmetry.space_group_name_H-M   'P 1'
#
loop_
_entity.id
_entity.type
_entity.pdbx_description
1 polymer ?
#
loop_
_entity_poly.entity_id
_entity_poly.type
_entity_poly.pdbx_seq_one_letter_code
_entity_poly.pdbx_strand_id
1 'polypeptide(L)'
;MMELSKINDRELVDLAVTAMKVAEDAKSALEKYKAELQNRGLSVLKDQNNQYYRMYGTDGSYVAISEPREIDILNMPRLRQAIGEDVCVGMVTETTKTTYTLDKKLQKALKAIAINDYTFEYTLEDYLKEMSVPVSEGQRAVLVRRLKGDYKEDKKTLLSVLGYLGKGTTEEDAEAAAPNLNMDLYYISKIKNAELIQAILPDEGIDWSMDEIKRSLVVTSKLKLEIAYEKENKE
;
A
#
# COMPACT_ATOMS: atom_id res chain seq x y z
N MET A 1 22.86 -1.28 -25.79
CA MET A 1 21.82 -1.33 -24.74
C MET A 1 21.78 -2.75 -24.20
N MET A 2 21.88 -2.94 -22.88
CA MET A 2 21.73 -4.26 -22.27
C MET A 2 20.29 -4.75 -22.43
N GLU A 3 20.11 -6.04 -22.73
CA GLU A 3 18.79 -6.69 -22.71
C GLU A 3 18.43 -7.06 -21.27
N LEU A 4 17.50 -6.30 -20.68
CA LEU A 4 17.09 -6.47 -19.27
C LEU A 4 16.48 -7.85 -18.98
N SER A 5 15.91 -8.52 -19.99
CA SER A 5 15.30 -9.85 -19.85
C SER A 5 16.30 -10.99 -19.62
N LYS A 6 17.61 -10.73 -19.76
CA LYS A 6 18.68 -11.72 -19.56
C LYS A 6 19.45 -11.52 -18.25
N ILE A 7 19.13 -10.47 -17.51
CA ILE A 7 19.74 -10.13 -16.22
C ILE A 7 18.94 -10.86 -15.14
N ASN A 8 19.62 -11.43 -14.14
CA ASN A 8 18.93 -12.06 -13.03
C ASN A 8 18.35 -11.00 -12.07
N ASP A 9 17.37 -11.40 -11.26
CA ASP A 9 16.64 -10.47 -10.39
C ASP A 9 17.57 -9.71 -9.41
N ARG A 10 18.64 -10.35 -8.91
CA ARG A 10 19.58 -9.72 -7.97
C ARG A 10 20.35 -8.59 -8.63
N GLU A 11 20.95 -8.85 -9.79
CA GLU A 11 21.66 -7.84 -10.57
C GLU A 11 20.73 -6.69 -11.01
N LEU A 12 19.48 -7.00 -11.34
CA LEU A 12 18.50 -5.99 -11.71
C LEU A 12 18.14 -5.07 -10.53
N VAL A 13 18.04 -5.62 -9.32
CA VAL A 13 17.85 -4.83 -8.08
C VAL A 13 19.05 -3.90 -7.85
N ASP A 14 20.29 -4.38 -7.97
CA ASP A 14 21.50 -3.57 -7.77
C ASP A 14 21.61 -2.41 -8.76
N LEU A 15 21.28 -2.67 -10.03
CA LEU A 15 21.20 -1.63 -11.07
C LEU A 15 20.12 -0.58 -10.73
N ALA A 16 18.95 -1.03 -10.26
CA ALA A 16 17.87 -0.14 -9.88
C ALA A 16 18.23 0.74 -8.67
N VAL A 17 18.93 0.19 -7.67
CA VAL A 17 19.42 0.95 -6.50
C VAL A 17 20.44 2.00 -6.92
N THR A 18 21.35 1.66 -7.82
CA THR A 18 22.36 2.62 -8.32
C THR A 18 21.71 3.75 -9.11
N ALA A 19 20.75 3.43 -9.99
CA ALA A 19 19.98 4.44 -10.72
C ALA A 19 19.16 5.34 -9.78
N MET A 20 18.59 4.78 -8.70
CA MET A 20 17.86 5.53 -7.69
C MET A 20 18.75 6.55 -6.97
N LYS A 21 19.99 6.19 -6.60
CA LYS A 21 20.94 7.14 -5.99
C LYS A 21 21.24 8.33 -6.89
N VAL A 22 21.53 8.07 -8.17
CA VAL A 22 21.79 9.13 -9.16
C VAL A 22 20.57 10.04 -9.32
N ALA A 23 19.36 9.48 -9.35
CA ALA A 23 18.12 10.24 -9.43
C ALA A 23 17.88 11.09 -8.17
N GLU A 24 18.21 10.57 -6.99
CA GLU A 24 18.09 11.27 -5.72
C GLU A 24 19.07 12.44 -5.62
N ASP A 25 20.32 12.26 -6.05
CA ASP A 25 21.33 13.32 -6.12
C ASP A 25 20.90 14.43 -7.10
N ALA A 26 20.42 14.05 -8.29
CA ALA A 26 19.90 14.99 -9.28
C ALA A 26 18.68 15.76 -8.74
N LYS A 27 17.78 15.09 -8.03
CA LYS A 27 16.62 15.70 -7.38
C LYS A 27 17.05 16.68 -6.29
N SER A 28 18.04 16.33 -5.46
CA SER A 28 18.60 17.20 -4.43
C SER A 28 19.22 18.46 -5.01
N ALA A 29 20.00 18.34 -6.09
CA ALA A 29 20.55 19.48 -6.82
C ALA A 29 19.44 20.38 -7.38
N LEU A 30 18.42 19.80 -8.00
CA LEU A 30 17.28 20.53 -8.55
C LEU A 30 16.52 21.32 -7.49
N GLU A 31 16.28 20.75 -6.30
CA GLU A 31 15.61 21.46 -5.20
C GLU A 31 16.43 22.65 -4.69
N LYS A 32 17.77 22.52 -4.62
CA LYS A 32 18.65 23.67 -4.31
C LYS A 32 18.51 24.79 -5.33
N TYR A 33 18.48 24.45 -6.62
CA TYR A 33 18.31 25.44 -7.70
C TYR A 33 16.94 26.12 -7.66
N LYS A 34 15.86 25.34 -7.42
CA LYS A 34 14.51 25.90 -7.26
C LYS A 34 14.44 26.88 -6.09
N ALA A 35 15.01 26.52 -4.94
CA ALA A 35 15.01 27.38 -3.75
C ALA A 35 15.72 28.72 -4.02
N GLU A 36 16.88 28.68 -4.69
CA GLU A 36 17.60 29.91 -5.07
C GLU A 36 16.80 30.76 -6.07
N LEU A 37 16.17 30.14 -7.08
CA LEU A 37 15.33 30.85 -8.05
C LEU A 37 14.07 31.45 -7.40
N GLN A 38 13.46 30.74 -6.45
CA GLN A 38 12.34 31.26 -5.67
C GLN A 38 12.76 32.48 -4.84
N ASN A 39 13.89 32.40 -4.13
CA ASN A 39 14.41 33.53 -3.36
C ASN A 39 14.64 34.77 -4.24
N ARG A 40 15.27 34.59 -5.41
CA ARG A 40 15.49 35.67 -6.37
C ARG A 40 14.19 36.25 -6.91
N GLY A 41 13.26 35.38 -7.32
CA GLY A 41 11.95 35.81 -7.84
C GLY A 41 11.13 36.56 -6.79
N LEU A 42 11.16 36.11 -5.54
CA LEU A 42 10.41 36.71 -4.44
C LEU A 42 10.92 38.11 -4.07
N SER A 43 12.23 38.36 -4.20
CA SER A 43 12.79 39.72 -4.10
C SER A 43 12.19 40.65 -5.17
N VAL A 44 12.13 40.17 -6.42
CA VAL A 44 11.58 40.96 -7.54
C VAL A 44 10.08 41.21 -7.39
N LEU A 45 9.30 40.21 -6.95
CA LEU A 45 7.86 40.36 -6.72
C LEU A 45 7.57 41.42 -5.65
N LYS A 46 8.35 41.43 -4.55
CA LYS A 46 8.24 42.43 -3.49
C LYS A 46 8.57 43.84 -3.97
N ASP A 47 9.65 43.99 -4.73
CA ASP A 47 10.09 45.29 -5.24
C ASP A 47 9.11 45.87 -6.27
N GLN A 48 8.42 45.02 -7.03
CA GLN A 48 7.49 45.43 -8.09
C GLN A 48 6.01 45.42 -7.67
N ASN A 49 5.70 45.01 -6.43
CA ASN A 49 4.33 44.75 -5.95
C ASN A 49 3.50 43.93 -6.95
N ASN A 50 4.13 42.94 -7.58
CA ASN A 50 3.53 42.08 -8.60
C ASN A 50 3.35 40.68 -8.01
N GLN A 51 2.39 39.90 -8.54
CA GLN A 51 2.12 38.53 -8.11
C GLN A 51 2.69 37.47 -9.07
N TYR A 52 3.33 37.91 -10.17
CA TYR A 52 3.85 37.03 -11.20
C TYR A 52 5.11 37.59 -11.87
N TYR A 53 6.15 36.77 -11.99
CA TYR A 53 7.42 37.14 -12.63
C TYR A 53 8.03 35.96 -13.40
N ARG A 54 8.69 36.23 -14.54
CA ARG A 54 9.37 35.21 -15.37
C ARG A 54 10.87 35.49 -15.42
N MET A 55 11.66 34.46 -15.12
CA MET A 55 13.13 34.46 -15.25
C MET A 55 13.53 33.60 -16.44
N TYR A 56 14.24 34.18 -17.42
CA TYR A 56 14.66 33.49 -18.63
C TYR A 56 16.09 32.95 -18.51
N GLY A 57 16.32 31.76 -19.06
CA GLY A 57 17.64 31.15 -19.25
C GLY A 57 18.26 31.52 -20.60
N THR A 58 19.46 31.01 -20.86
CA THR A 58 20.24 31.32 -22.07
C THR A 58 19.71 30.66 -23.34
N ASP A 59 19.02 29.53 -23.20
CA ASP A 59 18.57 28.70 -24.34
C ASP A 59 17.03 28.70 -24.49
N GLY A 60 16.39 29.83 -24.17
CA GLY A 60 14.93 30.00 -24.32
C GLY A 60 14.07 29.30 -23.26
N SER A 61 14.68 28.69 -22.24
CA SER A 61 13.97 28.19 -21.06
C SER A 61 13.56 29.34 -20.13
N TYR A 62 12.53 29.14 -19.30
CA TYR A 62 12.16 30.10 -18.27
C TYR A 62 11.55 29.43 -17.04
N VAL A 63 11.60 30.13 -15.91
CA VAL A 63 10.90 29.78 -14.67
C VAL A 63 9.94 30.91 -14.32
N ALA A 64 8.70 30.56 -14.00
CA ALA A 64 7.70 31.50 -13.51
C ALA A 64 7.59 31.40 -11.98
N ILE A 65 7.68 32.54 -11.30
CA ILE A 65 7.47 32.66 -9.86
C ILE A 65 6.19 33.46 -9.65
N SER A 66 5.27 32.91 -8.85
CA SER A 66 4.02 33.55 -8.51
C SER A 66 3.69 33.38 -7.04
N GLU A 67 3.07 34.40 -6.44
CA GLU A 67 2.61 34.39 -5.06
C GLU A 67 1.08 34.53 -5.03
N PRO A 68 0.33 33.44 -5.28
CA PRO A 68 -1.12 33.46 -5.21
C PRO A 68 -1.56 33.72 -3.77
N ARG A 69 -2.65 34.48 -3.60
CA ARG A 69 -3.25 34.71 -2.29
C ARG A 69 -4.45 33.81 -2.13
N GLU A 70 -4.36 32.89 -1.18
CA GLU A 70 -5.46 32.00 -0.79
C GLU A 70 -6.26 32.65 0.34
N ILE A 71 -7.56 32.34 0.40
CA ILE A 71 -8.47 32.81 1.45
C ILE A 71 -9.14 31.59 2.07
N ASP A 72 -8.97 31.45 3.39
CA ASP A 72 -9.69 30.46 4.20
C ASP A 72 -10.81 31.13 4.99
N ILE A 73 -12.01 30.55 4.93
CA ILE A 73 -13.17 31.05 5.67
C ILE A 73 -13.14 30.49 7.10
N LEU A 74 -12.67 31.29 8.04
CA LEU A 74 -12.60 30.92 9.47
C LEU A 74 -13.96 30.90 10.17
N ASN A 75 -14.89 31.74 9.73
CA ASN A 75 -16.22 31.87 10.34
C ASN A 75 -17.24 32.30 9.29
N MET A 76 -17.94 31.31 8.72
CA MET A 76 -18.95 31.55 7.69
C MET A 76 -20.11 32.45 8.18
N PRO A 77 -20.66 32.29 9.40
CA PRO A 77 -21.70 33.20 9.90
C PRO A 77 -21.30 34.68 9.92
N ARG A 78 -20.09 35.00 10.42
CA ARG A 78 -19.58 36.38 10.43
C ARG A 78 -19.33 36.91 9.03
N LEU A 79 -18.77 36.07 8.15
CA LEU A 79 -18.55 36.46 6.76
C LEU A 79 -19.88 36.76 6.07
N ARG A 80 -20.89 35.91 6.25
CA ARG A 80 -22.25 36.08 5.72
C ARG A 80 -22.90 37.38 6.22
N GLN A 81 -22.77 37.69 7.50
CA GLN A 81 -23.24 38.97 8.05
C GLN A 81 -22.52 40.17 7.42
N ALA A 82 -21.22 40.03 7.10
CA ALA A 82 -20.41 41.12 6.56
C ALA A 82 -20.62 41.38 5.06
N ILE A 83 -20.76 40.33 4.24
CA ILE A 83 -20.91 40.45 2.78
C ILE A 83 -22.37 40.48 2.32
N GLY A 84 -23.30 40.15 3.21
CA GLY A 84 -24.74 40.09 2.93
C GLY A 84 -25.20 38.72 2.41
N GLU A 85 -26.45 38.37 2.72
CA GLU A 85 -27.03 37.06 2.38
C GLU A 85 -27.05 36.80 0.87
N ASP A 86 -27.46 37.79 0.07
CA ASP A 86 -27.60 37.65 -1.39
C ASP A 86 -26.25 37.35 -2.07
N VAL A 87 -25.16 37.95 -1.59
CA VAL A 87 -23.80 37.69 -2.08
C VAL A 87 -23.33 36.30 -1.65
N CYS A 88 -23.60 35.91 -0.41
CA CYS A 88 -23.32 34.56 0.05
C CYS A 88 -24.02 33.50 -0.80
N VAL A 89 -25.32 33.64 -1.05
CA VAL A 89 -26.12 32.69 -1.84
C VAL A 89 -25.65 32.63 -3.29
N GLY A 90 -25.26 33.75 -3.89
CA GLY A 90 -24.84 33.80 -5.29
C GLY A 90 -23.38 33.38 -5.56
N MET A 91 -22.49 33.47 -4.56
CA MET A 91 -21.04 33.33 -4.78
C MET A 91 -20.35 32.28 -3.89
N VAL A 92 -21.02 31.77 -2.86
CA VAL A 92 -20.47 30.71 -2.00
C VAL A 92 -21.10 29.37 -2.38
N THR A 93 -20.26 28.42 -2.79
CA THR A 93 -20.67 27.03 -2.99
C THR A 93 -20.23 26.19 -1.80
N GLU A 94 -21.20 25.64 -1.06
CA GLU A 94 -20.92 24.70 0.03
C GLU A 94 -20.85 23.28 -0.53
N THR A 95 -19.73 22.59 -0.29
CA THR A 95 -19.54 21.19 -0.72
C THR A 95 -19.32 20.33 0.52
N THR A 96 -20.22 19.38 0.76
CA THR A 96 -20.06 18.35 1.81
C THR A 96 -19.46 17.08 1.20
N LYS A 97 -18.31 16.65 1.73
CA LYS A 97 -17.65 15.41 1.28
C LYS A 97 -17.74 14.35 2.39
N THR A 98 -18.57 13.34 2.18
CA THR A 98 -18.61 12.16 3.06
C THR A 98 -17.53 11.17 2.64
N THR A 99 -16.70 10.76 3.61
CA THR A 99 -15.69 9.71 3.43
C THR A 99 -16.02 8.52 4.31
N TYR A 100 -15.78 7.31 3.81
CA TYR A 100 -16.00 6.06 4.54
C TYR A 100 -14.65 5.40 4.82
N THR A 101 -14.39 5.11 6.08
CA THR A 101 -13.22 4.33 6.52
C THR A 101 -13.68 2.95 6.94
N LEU A 102 -13.17 1.91 6.28
CA LEU A 102 -13.49 0.53 6.59
C LEU A 102 -12.53 -0.04 7.63
N ASP A 103 -13.03 -0.88 8.52
CA ASP A 103 -12.18 -1.69 9.40
C ASP A 103 -11.28 -2.62 8.57
N LYS A 104 -10.06 -2.90 9.08
CA LYS A 104 -9.07 -3.72 8.36
C LYS A 104 -9.55 -5.14 8.09
N LYS A 105 -10.28 -5.76 9.04
CA LYS A 105 -10.81 -7.12 8.87
C LYS A 105 -11.94 -7.15 7.85
N LEU A 106 -12.85 -6.17 7.92
CA LEU A 106 -13.91 -6.01 6.91
C LEU A 106 -13.31 -5.79 5.53
N GLN A 107 -12.32 -4.91 5.40
CA GLN A 107 -11.64 -4.66 4.13
C GLN A 107 -10.96 -5.92 3.58
N LYS A 108 -10.35 -6.75 4.42
CA LYS A 108 -9.75 -8.04 4.01
C LYS A 108 -10.82 -8.99 3.47
N ALA A 109 -11.93 -9.15 4.17
CA ALA A 109 -13.04 -10.01 3.74
C ALA A 109 -13.67 -9.53 2.43
N LEU A 110 -13.99 -8.24 2.30
CA LEU A 110 -14.56 -7.68 1.07
C LEU A 110 -13.64 -7.86 -0.14
N LYS A 111 -12.33 -7.69 0.05
CA LYS A 111 -11.34 -7.98 -1.01
C LYS A 111 -11.37 -9.44 -1.42
N ALA A 112 -11.30 -10.36 -0.45
CA ALA A 112 -11.35 -11.80 -0.72
C ALA A 112 -12.62 -12.20 -1.49
N ILE A 113 -13.78 -11.67 -1.10
CA ILE A 113 -15.05 -11.88 -1.79
C ILE A 113 -14.96 -11.39 -3.24
N ALA A 114 -14.50 -10.16 -3.46
CA ALA A 114 -14.47 -9.54 -4.78
C ALA A 114 -13.62 -10.28 -5.81
N ILE A 115 -12.51 -10.91 -5.37
CA ILE A 115 -11.60 -11.65 -6.26
C ILE A 115 -11.74 -13.18 -6.18
N ASN A 116 -12.77 -13.69 -5.48
CA ASN A 116 -12.97 -15.12 -5.21
C ASN A 116 -11.75 -15.81 -4.55
N ASP A 117 -11.08 -15.10 -3.65
CA ASP A 117 -9.91 -15.62 -2.91
C ASP A 117 -10.32 -16.22 -1.56
N TYR A 118 -11.14 -17.27 -1.61
CA TYR A 118 -11.59 -18.04 -0.47
C TYR A 118 -11.97 -19.47 -0.90
N THR A 119 -12.12 -20.39 0.05
CA THR A 119 -12.73 -21.72 -0.19
C THR A 119 -13.50 -22.18 1.04
N PHE A 120 -14.74 -22.66 0.83
CA PHE A 120 -15.57 -23.30 1.86
C PHE A 120 -15.51 -24.83 1.80
N GLU A 121 -14.72 -25.39 0.87
CA GLU A 121 -14.67 -26.84 0.62
C GLU A 121 -14.02 -27.62 1.77
N TYR A 122 -13.07 -27.01 2.48
CA TYR A 122 -12.29 -27.66 3.53
C TYR A 122 -12.25 -26.79 4.79
N THR A 123 -12.32 -27.43 5.95
CA THR A 123 -11.89 -26.79 7.20
C THR A 123 -10.36 -26.76 7.25
N LEU A 124 -9.78 -25.84 8.03
CA LEU A 124 -8.33 -25.83 8.22
C LEU A 124 -7.84 -27.14 8.83
N GLU A 125 -8.60 -27.71 9.76
CA GLU A 125 -8.23 -28.96 10.42
C GLU A 125 -8.20 -30.15 9.46
N ASP A 126 -9.16 -30.23 8.53
CA ASP A 126 -9.19 -31.28 7.51
C ASP A 126 -8.08 -31.10 6.49
N TYR A 127 -7.85 -29.87 6.03
CA TYR A 127 -6.77 -29.57 5.09
C TYR A 127 -5.39 -29.93 5.64
N LEU A 128 -5.14 -29.66 6.92
CA LEU A 128 -3.87 -30.01 7.58
C LEU A 128 -3.60 -31.53 7.64
N LYS A 129 -4.60 -32.40 7.43
CA LYS A 129 -4.42 -33.86 7.32
C LYS A 129 -3.95 -34.29 5.93
N GLU A 130 -4.25 -33.49 4.91
CA GLU A 130 -3.97 -33.77 3.49
C GLU A 130 -2.77 -32.98 2.94
N MET A 131 -2.09 -32.23 3.81
CA MET A 131 -0.90 -31.45 3.44
C MET A 131 0.16 -32.31 2.75
N SER A 132 0.96 -31.64 1.91
CA SER A 132 2.09 -32.25 1.20
C SER A 132 3.12 -32.89 2.15
N VAL A 133 3.19 -32.41 3.40
CA VAL A 133 4.07 -32.91 4.44
C VAL A 133 3.24 -33.51 5.58
N PRO A 134 3.60 -34.69 6.10
CA PRO A 134 2.91 -35.28 7.24
C PRO A 134 2.93 -34.35 8.46
N VAL A 135 1.76 -34.00 8.96
CA VAL A 135 1.59 -33.19 10.17
C VAL A 135 1.00 -34.04 11.28
N SER A 136 1.70 -34.17 12.41
CA SER A 136 1.20 -34.91 13.58
C SER A 136 0.00 -34.21 14.22
N GLU A 137 -0.80 -34.95 15.00
CA GLU A 137 -1.98 -34.40 15.69
C GLU A 137 -1.65 -33.21 16.60
N GLY A 138 -0.54 -33.31 17.36
CA GLY A 138 -0.05 -32.22 18.20
C GLY A 138 0.34 -30.99 17.39
N GLN A 139 1.00 -31.16 16.24
CA GLN A 139 1.34 -30.06 15.34
C GLN A 139 0.09 -29.42 14.73
N ARG A 140 -0.90 -30.22 14.29
CA ARG A 140 -2.17 -29.69 13.75
C ARG A 140 -2.89 -28.81 14.77
N ALA A 141 -2.99 -29.26 16.03
CA ALA A 141 -3.62 -28.49 17.10
C ALA A 141 -2.94 -27.14 17.37
N VAL A 142 -1.62 -27.05 17.14
CA VAL A 142 -0.87 -25.79 17.23
C VAL A 142 -1.11 -24.93 16.00
N LEU A 143 -1.08 -25.50 14.80
CA LEU A 143 -1.25 -24.80 13.52
C LEU A 143 -2.64 -24.18 13.38
N VAL A 144 -3.71 -24.90 13.72
CA VAL A 144 -5.09 -24.37 13.66
C VAL A 144 -5.25 -23.05 14.42
N ARG A 145 -4.54 -22.91 15.55
CA ARG A 145 -4.59 -21.71 16.40
C ARG A 145 -3.69 -20.59 15.89
N ARG A 146 -2.53 -20.93 15.34
CA ARG A 146 -1.47 -19.98 14.98
C ARG A 146 -1.57 -19.44 13.57
N LEU A 147 -2.02 -20.25 12.60
CA LEU A 147 -2.16 -19.83 11.22
C LEU A 147 -3.26 -18.77 11.08
N LYS A 148 -3.00 -17.71 10.31
CA LYS A 148 -3.91 -16.56 10.14
C LYS A 148 -4.25 -16.24 8.68
N GLY A 149 -3.73 -17.01 7.73
CA GLY A 149 -3.85 -16.72 6.31
C GLY A 149 -3.00 -15.51 5.93
N ASP A 150 -1.81 -15.40 6.52
CA ASP A 150 -0.77 -14.47 6.12
C ASP A 150 0.43 -15.26 5.63
N TYR A 151 0.76 -15.10 4.34
CA TYR A 151 1.77 -15.94 3.70
C TYR A 151 3.12 -15.95 4.42
N LYS A 152 3.62 -14.80 4.86
CA LYS A 152 4.96 -14.69 5.47
C LYS A 152 4.96 -15.26 6.88
N GLU A 153 4.01 -14.84 7.70
CA GLU A 153 3.89 -15.29 9.09
C GLU A 153 3.53 -16.79 9.18
N ASP A 154 2.68 -17.27 8.27
CA ASP A 154 2.27 -18.67 8.21
C ASP A 154 3.41 -19.55 7.70
N LYS A 155 4.21 -19.11 6.71
CA LYS A 155 5.40 -19.84 6.25
C LYS A 155 6.38 -20.04 7.40
N LYS A 156 6.70 -18.97 8.13
CA LYS A 156 7.56 -19.03 9.32
C LYS A 156 6.99 -19.96 10.39
N THR A 157 5.67 -19.89 10.61
CA THR A 157 4.98 -20.76 11.56
C THR A 157 5.06 -22.23 11.16
N LEU A 158 4.86 -22.56 9.88
CA LEU A 158 4.99 -23.92 9.35
C LEU A 158 6.42 -24.43 9.51
N LEU A 159 7.43 -23.67 9.08
CA LEU A 159 8.84 -24.06 9.21
C LEU A 159 9.21 -24.35 10.67
N SER A 160 8.73 -23.52 11.61
CA SER A 160 8.97 -23.71 13.04
C SER A 160 8.27 -24.95 13.59
N VAL A 161 6.98 -25.15 13.28
CA VAL A 161 6.19 -26.26 13.85
C VAL A 161 6.57 -27.61 13.24
N LEU A 162 6.98 -27.63 11.97
CA LEU A 162 7.45 -28.83 11.27
C LEU A 162 8.91 -29.18 11.60
N GLY A 163 9.62 -28.32 12.35
CA GLY A 163 10.97 -28.60 12.84
C GLY A 163 12.11 -28.19 11.90
N TYR A 164 11.82 -27.46 10.82
CA TYR A 164 12.83 -26.91 9.90
C TYR A 164 13.50 -25.66 10.45
N LEU A 165 12.77 -24.85 11.22
CA LEU A 165 13.27 -23.61 11.83
C LEU A 165 13.52 -23.81 13.33
N GLY A 166 14.80 -23.85 13.72
CA GLY A 166 15.27 -24.05 15.09
C GLY A 166 16.35 -23.06 15.53
N LYS A 167 16.90 -23.28 16.73
CA LYS A 167 17.94 -22.42 17.30
C LYS A 167 19.24 -22.56 16.51
N GLY A 168 19.66 -21.50 15.82
CA GLY A 168 20.87 -21.48 15.00
C GLY A 168 20.64 -21.76 13.51
N THR A 169 19.39 -21.96 13.08
CA THR A 169 19.01 -22.08 11.66
C THR A 169 18.46 -20.75 11.18
N THR A 170 18.96 -20.25 10.04
CA THR A 170 18.38 -19.06 9.40
C THR A 170 17.06 -19.41 8.70
N GLU A 171 16.23 -18.41 8.40
CA GLU A 171 15.01 -18.65 7.62
C GLU A 171 15.34 -19.18 6.22
N GLU A 172 16.43 -18.70 5.59
CA GLU A 172 16.88 -19.17 4.28
C GLU A 172 17.29 -20.65 4.31
N ASP A 173 18.05 -21.07 5.33
CA ASP A 173 18.46 -22.47 5.49
C ASP A 173 17.25 -23.38 5.72
N ALA A 174 16.30 -22.93 6.54
CA ALA A 174 15.06 -23.66 6.82
C ALA A 174 14.20 -23.78 5.55
N GLU A 175 14.11 -22.72 4.74
CA GLU A 175 13.40 -22.72 3.47
C GLU A 175 14.05 -23.62 2.43
N ALA A 176 15.38 -23.66 2.37
CA ALA A 176 16.11 -24.55 1.47
C ALA A 176 15.98 -26.03 1.85
N ALA A 177 15.86 -26.32 3.16
CA ALA A 177 15.71 -27.68 3.67
C ALA A 177 14.26 -28.20 3.63
N ALA A 178 13.26 -27.31 3.69
CA ALA A 178 11.87 -27.68 3.69
C ALA A 178 11.35 -28.04 2.28
N PRO A 179 10.37 -28.96 2.18
CA PRO A 179 9.60 -29.14 0.96
C PRO A 179 8.93 -27.83 0.52
N ASN A 180 8.56 -27.74 -0.76
CA ASN A 180 7.85 -26.57 -1.26
C ASN A 180 6.42 -26.51 -0.68
N LEU A 181 6.20 -25.60 0.28
CA LEU A 181 4.93 -25.39 0.97
C LEU A 181 4.04 -24.31 0.31
N ASN A 182 4.39 -23.81 -0.88
CA ASN A 182 3.67 -22.68 -1.49
C ASN A 182 2.20 -23.01 -1.78
N MET A 183 1.93 -24.24 -2.22
CA MET A 183 0.57 -24.70 -2.47
C MET A 183 -0.22 -24.84 -1.16
N ASP A 184 0.40 -25.37 -0.10
CA ASP A 184 -0.24 -25.47 1.21
C ASP A 184 -0.57 -24.09 1.78
N LEU A 185 0.36 -23.14 1.71
CA LEU A 185 0.16 -21.76 2.14
C LEU A 185 -0.96 -21.06 1.36
N TYR A 186 -1.09 -21.34 0.06
CA TYR A 186 -2.17 -20.82 -0.77
C TYR A 186 -3.54 -21.28 -0.28
N TYR A 187 -3.71 -22.58 -0.02
CA TYR A 187 -4.99 -23.11 0.48
C TYR A 187 -5.27 -22.68 1.92
N ILE A 188 -4.25 -22.64 2.79
CA ILE A 188 -4.39 -22.10 4.16
C ILE A 188 -4.91 -20.66 4.11
N SER A 189 -4.36 -19.82 3.23
CA SER A 189 -4.84 -18.44 3.04
C SER A 189 -6.31 -18.38 2.63
N LYS A 190 -6.72 -19.21 1.65
CA LYS A 190 -8.11 -19.26 1.18
C LYS A 190 -9.09 -19.73 2.25
N ILE A 191 -8.73 -20.75 3.02
CA ILE A 191 -9.55 -21.27 4.12
C ILE A 191 -9.68 -20.19 5.21
N LYS A 192 -8.59 -19.50 5.56
CA LYS A 192 -8.63 -18.42 6.54
C LYS A 192 -9.43 -17.20 6.07
N ASN A 193 -9.42 -16.91 4.77
CA ASN A 193 -10.30 -15.89 4.21
C ASN A 193 -11.78 -16.31 4.32
N ALA A 194 -12.12 -17.57 4.07
CA ALA A 194 -13.47 -18.10 4.25
C ALA A 194 -13.95 -18.02 5.70
N GLU A 195 -13.12 -18.44 6.66
CA GLU A 195 -13.42 -18.30 8.11
C GLU A 195 -13.67 -16.83 8.49
N LEU A 196 -12.88 -15.90 7.93
CA LEU A 196 -13.05 -14.47 8.17
C LEU A 196 -14.36 -13.93 7.58
N ILE A 197 -14.76 -14.41 6.40
CA ILE A 197 -16.02 -14.04 5.75
C ILE A 197 -17.20 -14.53 6.59
N GLN A 198 -17.19 -15.79 7.05
CA GLN A 198 -18.22 -16.35 7.93
C GLN A 198 -18.31 -15.62 9.27
N ALA A 199 -17.19 -15.13 9.81
CA ALA A 199 -17.20 -14.38 11.05
C ALA A 199 -17.83 -12.96 10.93
N ILE A 200 -17.97 -12.44 9.70
CA ILE A 200 -18.43 -11.07 9.44
C ILE A 200 -19.83 -11.05 8.82
N LEU A 201 -20.12 -11.98 7.90
CA LEU A 201 -21.40 -12.07 7.21
C LEU A 201 -22.38 -12.95 7.99
N PRO A 202 -23.69 -12.72 7.85
CA PRO A 202 -24.69 -13.63 8.41
C PRO A 202 -24.60 -15.01 7.75
N ASP A 203 -24.78 -16.07 8.55
CA ASP A 203 -24.80 -17.45 8.07
C ASP A 203 -25.98 -17.68 7.09
N GLU A 204 -27.14 -17.12 7.41
CA GLU A 204 -28.31 -17.20 6.54
C GLU A 204 -28.17 -16.23 5.36
N GLY A 205 -28.18 -16.78 4.14
CA GLY A 205 -28.07 -15.98 2.91
C GLY A 205 -26.67 -15.45 2.63
N ILE A 206 -25.62 -16.13 3.10
CA ILE A 206 -24.22 -15.73 2.85
C ILE A 206 -23.91 -15.61 1.35
N ASP A 207 -24.43 -16.52 0.52
CA ASP A 207 -24.26 -16.49 -0.94
C ASP A 207 -24.84 -15.22 -1.57
N TRP A 208 -26.04 -14.84 -1.13
CA TRP A 208 -26.69 -13.60 -1.59
C TRP A 208 -25.88 -12.37 -1.16
N SER A 209 -25.45 -12.34 0.11
CA SER A 209 -24.64 -11.24 0.65
C SER A 209 -23.32 -11.07 -0.14
N MET A 210 -22.68 -12.18 -0.50
CA MET A 210 -21.44 -12.17 -1.29
C MET A 210 -21.66 -11.69 -2.73
N ASP A 211 -22.79 -12.04 -3.36
CA ASP A 211 -23.14 -11.54 -4.69
C ASP A 211 -23.40 -10.03 -4.67
N GLU A 212 -24.16 -9.54 -3.70
CA GLU A 212 -24.41 -8.10 -3.54
C GLU A 212 -23.13 -7.31 -3.25
N ILE A 213 -22.22 -7.87 -2.45
CA ILE A 213 -20.89 -7.26 -2.25
C ILE A 213 -20.14 -7.13 -3.57
N LYS A 214 -20.10 -8.18 -4.39
CA LYS A 214 -19.44 -8.16 -5.71
C LYS A 214 -20.06 -7.13 -6.66
N ARG A 215 -21.38 -6.87 -6.56
CA ARG A 215 -22.09 -5.83 -7.33
C ARG A 215 -21.84 -4.43 -6.79
N SER A 216 -21.54 -4.29 -5.50
CA SER A 216 -21.46 -3.01 -4.80
C SER A 216 -20.08 -2.36 -4.81
N LEU A 217 -19.02 -3.10 -5.17
CA LEU A 217 -17.65 -2.58 -5.12
C LEU A 217 -16.77 -3.11 -6.25
N VAL A 218 -15.74 -2.33 -6.60
CA VAL A 218 -14.70 -2.71 -7.55
C VAL A 218 -13.37 -2.73 -6.81
N VAL A 219 -12.69 -3.88 -6.84
CA VAL A 219 -11.32 -4.00 -6.34
C VAL A 219 -10.35 -3.82 -7.49
N THR A 220 -9.61 -2.72 -7.48
CA THR A 220 -8.52 -2.48 -8.42
C THR A 220 -7.18 -2.84 -7.79
N SER A 221 -6.40 -3.68 -8.44
CA SER A 221 -5.01 -3.96 -8.05
C SER A 221 -4.06 -2.96 -8.71
N LYS A 222 -3.14 -2.40 -7.93
CA LYS A 222 -2.03 -1.59 -8.44
C LYS A 222 -0.73 -2.32 -8.17
N LEU A 223 0.08 -2.54 -9.20
CA LEU A 223 1.44 -3.04 -9.02
C LEU A 223 2.26 -1.94 -8.36
N LYS A 224 2.82 -2.22 -7.18
CA LYS A 224 3.71 -1.32 -6.45
C LYS A 224 5.11 -1.92 -6.47
N LEU A 225 6.08 -1.17 -6.96
CA LEU A 225 7.50 -1.44 -6.80
C LEU A 225 8.05 -0.54 -5.69
N GLU A 226 8.80 -1.12 -4.77
CA GLU A 226 9.52 -0.38 -3.73
C GLU A 226 10.98 -0.82 -3.78
N ILE A 227 11.88 0.15 -3.99
CA ILE A 227 13.33 -0.05 -3.98
C ILE A 227 13.80 0.53 -2.66
N ALA A 228 14.48 -0.28 -1.85
CA ALA A 228 14.99 0.10 -0.55
C ALA A 228 16.49 -0.15 -0.48
N TYR A 229 17.19 0.70 0.27
CA TYR A 229 18.58 0.45 0.65
C TYR A 229 18.60 -0.57 1.79
N GLU A 230 19.61 -1.44 1.82
CA GLU A 230 19.96 -2.08 3.09
C GLU A 230 20.22 -0.97 4.10
N LYS A 231 19.50 -1.00 5.23
CA LYS A 231 19.84 -0.16 6.36
C LYS A 231 21.24 -0.59 6.77
N GLU A 232 22.23 0.28 6.59
CA GLU A 232 23.45 0.19 7.40
C GLU A 232 22.98 0.04 8.85
N ASN A 233 23.25 -1.13 9.43
CA ASN A 233 23.15 -1.31 10.86
C ASN A 233 24.02 -0.21 11.46
N LYS A 234 23.38 0.84 11.99
CA LYS A 234 24.05 1.82 12.82
C LYS A 234 24.57 1.06 14.03
N GLU A 235 25.86 0.75 14.01
CA GLU A 235 26.64 0.51 15.23
C GLU A 235 26.58 1.72 16.15
#